data_AF-A0A661XE85-F1
#
_entry.id   AF-A0A661XE85-F1
#
_cell.length_a   1.000
_cell.length_b   1.000
_cell.length_c   1.000
_cell.angle_alpha   90.00
_cell.angle_beta   90.00
_cell.angle_gamma   90.00
#
_symmetry.space_group_name_H-M   'P 1'
#
loop_
_entity.id
_entity.type
_entity.pdbx_description
1 polymer ?
#
loop_
_entity_poly.entity_id
_entity_poly.type
_entity_poly.pdbx_seq_one_letter_code
_entity_poly.pdbx_strand_id
1 'polypeptide(L)'
;MAEFKRPATEEDLLENFKQIHPLMDASIAAKASARCLFCYDAPCVTACPSGIDIPMFIRQINSGNVMGAAKTIYSANYFGQICGKVCPTEVLCEGACVYNEQDVLPVEIGALQTFACNQAIHSDIPLAELPKSNNKKIGVIGAGPAGIACACELRTLGYEVYVFEAKSEPSGLALHGTAPYKILN
;
A
#
# COMPACT_ATOMS: atom_id res chain seq x y z
N MET A 1 -0.82 -28.29 18.23
CA MET A 1 0.61 -28.44 17.88
C MET A 1 1.03 -27.10 17.33
N ALA A 2 2.10 -26.46 17.83
CA ALA A 2 2.54 -25.21 17.23
C ALA A 2 2.93 -25.52 15.77
N GLU A 3 2.29 -24.86 14.80
CA GLU A 3 2.55 -25.06 13.37
C GLU A 3 4.00 -24.73 13.00
N PHE A 4 4.71 -24.01 13.88
CA PHE A 4 6.11 -23.63 13.72
C PHE A 4 7.00 -24.33 14.75
N LYS A 5 8.07 -24.96 14.26
CA LYS A 5 9.14 -25.50 15.12
C LYS A 5 9.90 -24.34 15.73
N ARG A 6 10.24 -24.45 17.03
CA ARG A 6 11.13 -23.47 17.68
C ARG A 6 12.47 -23.47 16.91
N PRO A 7 12.93 -22.31 16.41
CA PRO A 7 14.14 -22.26 15.61
C PRO A 7 15.37 -22.63 16.45
N ALA A 8 16.26 -23.46 15.89
CA ALA A 8 17.53 -23.83 16.51
C ALA A 8 18.70 -23.01 15.94
N THR A 9 18.55 -22.50 14.72
CA THR A 9 19.52 -21.64 14.03
C THR A 9 18.90 -20.29 13.65
N GLU A 10 19.74 -19.33 13.25
CA GLU A 10 19.29 -18.05 12.68
C GLU A 10 18.56 -18.26 11.33
N GLU A 11 18.98 -19.25 10.53
CA GLU A 11 18.30 -19.61 9.29
C GLU A 11 16.88 -20.13 9.53
N ASP A 12 16.68 -20.98 10.55
CA ASP A 12 15.35 -21.45 10.96
C ASP A 12 14.47 -20.27 11.41
N LEU A 13 15.07 -19.28 12.08
CA LEU A 13 14.38 -18.08 12.50
C LEU A 13 13.94 -17.27 11.28
N LEU A 14 14.84 -16.99 10.33
CA LEU A 14 14.52 -16.27 9.11
C LEU A 14 13.45 -16.99 8.28
N GLU A 15 13.48 -18.31 8.23
CA GLU A 15 12.45 -19.11 7.59
C GLU A 15 11.07 -18.94 8.26
N ASN A 16 11.02 -18.93 9.59
CA ASN A 16 9.79 -18.70 10.35
C ASN A 16 9.23 -17.26 10.18
N PHE A 17 10.03 -16.31 9.70
CA PHE A 17 9.64 -14.92 9.47
C PHE A 17 9.47 -14.56 7.99
N LYS A 18 9.49 -15.56 7.08
CA LYS A 18 9.13 -15.37 5.66
C LYS A 18 7.71 -14.78 5.54
N GLN A 19 7.49 -14.02 4.46
CA GLN A 19 6.20 -13.40 4.19
C GLN A 19 5.07 -14.45 4.14
N ILE A 20 3.97 -14.20 4.87
CA ILE A 20 2.85 -15.15 4.96
C ILE A 20 2.11 -15.28 3.63
N HIS A 21 1.89 -14.16 2.94
CA HIS A 21 1.16 -14.10 1.68
C HIS A 21 2.11 -13.86 0.51
N PRO A 22 2.20 -14.76 -0.48
CA PRO A 22 3.05 -14.55 -1.64
C PRO A 22 2.58 -13.34 -2.45
N LEU A 23 3.51 -12.65 -3.09
CA LEU A 23 3.20 -11.54 -3.99
C LEU A 23 2.55 -12.08 -5.27
N MET A 24 1.59 -11.32 -5.82
CA MET A 24 1.03 -11.63 -7.14
C MET A 24 2.09 -11.42 -8.23
N ASP A 25 2.14 -12.35 -9.19
CA ASP A 25 2.79 -12.11 -10.47
C ASP A 25 1.82 -11.40 -11.44
N ALA A 26 2.31 -10.99 -12.61
CA ALA A 26 1.50 -10.28 -13.60
C ALA A 26 0.31 -11.10 -14.14
N SER A 27 0.43 -12.43 -14.22
CA SER A 27 -0.63 -13.32 -14.71
C SER A 27 -1.76 -13.44 -13.67
N ILE A 28 -1.39 -13.61 -12.40
CA ILE A 28 -2.33 -13.64 -11.28
C ILE A 28 -3.02 -12.28 -11.13
N ALA A 29 -2.27 -11.17 -11.17
CA ALA A 29 -2.82 -9.82 -11.07
C ALA A 29 -3.79 -9.51 -12.22
N ALA A 30 -3.50 -9.95 -13.45
CA ALA A 30 -4.41 -9.79 -14.58
C ALA A 30 -5.73 -10.55 -14.37
N LYS A 31 -5.67 -11.79 -13.87
CA LYS A 31 -6.88 -12.59 -13.57
C LYS A 31 -7.68 -12.01 -12.40
N ALA A 32 -7.00 -11.60 -11.32
CA ALA A 32 -7.64 -11.03 -10.14
C ALA A 32 -8.31 -9.69 -10.47
N SER A 33 -7.63 -8.82 -11.23
CA SER A 33 -8.20 -7.54 -11.67
C SER A 33 -9.39 -7.69 -12.62
N ALA A 34 -9.41 -8.74 -13.45
CA ALA A 34 -10.52 -9.02 -14.36
C ALA A 34 -11.83 -9.38 -13.65
N ARG A 35 -11.78 -9.71 -12.35
CA ARG A 35 -12.97 -9.96 -11.53
C ARG A 35 -13.69 -8.67 -11.14
N CYS A 36 -13.04 -7.51 -11.20
CA CYS A 36 -13.68 -6.27 -10.82
C CYS A 36 -14.83 -5.92 -11.78
N LEU A 37 -16.01 -5.60 -11.23
CA LEU A 37 -17.19 -5.20 -12.00
C LEU A 37 -17.14 -3.72 -12.44
N PHE A 38 -16.14 -2.96 -12.00
CA PHE A 38 -16.00 -1.53 -12.26
C PHE A 38 -17.28 -0.73 -11.98
N CYS A 39 -17.84 -0.96 -10.78
CA CYS A 39 -19.06 -0.31 -10.31
C CYS A 39 -18.98 1.22 -10.46
N TYR A 40 -20.07 1.85 -10.90
CA TYR A 40 -20.17 3.30 -11.04
C TYR A 40 -20.07 3.99 -9.65
N ASP A 41 -20.99 3.66 -8.74
CA ASP A 41 -20.95 4.09 -7.34
C ASP A 41 -20.22 3.03 -6.50
N ALA A 42 -18.89 2.97 -6.65
CA ALA A 42 -18.10 1.90 -6.06
C ALA A 42 -18.05 1.96 -4.52
N PRO A 43 -18.73 1.04 -3.79
CA PRO A 43 -18.77 1.08 -2.32
C PRO A 43 -17.39 0.86 -1.68
N CYS A 44 -16.50 0.16 -2.38
CA CYS A 44 -15.11 -0.04 -1.93
C CYS A 44 -14.32 1.28 -1.82
N VAL A 45 -14.64 2.29 -2.65
CA VAL A 45 -14.02 3.63 -2.58
C VAL A 45 -14.53 4.37 -1.34
N THR A 46 -15.83 4.34 -1.08
CA THR A 46 -16.43 4.95 0.13
C THR A 46 -15.90 4.33 1.41
N ALA A 47 -15.65 3.02 1.42
CA ALA A 47 -15.09 2.31 2.56
C ALA A 47 -13.58 2.52 2.76
N CYS A 48 -12.87 3.05 1.75
CA CYS A 48 -11.44 3.31 1.83
C CYS A 48 -11.17 4.67 2.52
N PRO A 49 -10.51 4.72 3.69
CA PRO A 49 -10.31 5.97 4.41
C PRO A 49 -9.45 7.01 3.68
N SER A 50 -8.60 6.57 2.75
CA SER A 50 -7.77 7.46 1.92
C SER A 50 -8.46 7.88 0.61
N GLY A 51 -9.64 7.35 0.30
CA GLY A 51 -10.39 7.71 -0.91
C GLY A 51 -9.69 7.29 -2.21
N ILE A 52 -8.92 6.20 -2.19
CA ILE A 52 -8.28 5.67 -3.41
C ILE A 52 -9.35 5.31 -4.44
N ASP A 53 -9.16 5.72 -5.70
CA ASP A 53 -9.98 5.28 -6.83
C ASP A 53 -9.65 3.83 -7.19
N ILE A 54 -10.29 2.91 -6.46
CA ILE A 54 -10.08 1.47 -6.58
C ILE A 54 -10.45 0.93 -7.96
N PRO A 55 -11.64 1.23 -8.53
CA PRO A 55 -11.97 0.78 -9.88
C PRO A 55 -10.96 1.25 -10.93
N MET A 56 -10.44 2.48 -10.82
CA MET A 56 -9.47 3.01 -11.75
C MET A 56 -8.14 2.26 -11.70
N PHE A 57 -7.52 2.10 -10.52
CA PHE A 57 -6.22 1.42 -10.47
C PHE A 57 -6.34 -0.05 -10.86
N ILE A 58 -7.46 -0.72 -10.52
CA ILE A 58 -7.69 -2.11 -10.93
C ILE A 58 -7.86 -2.20 -12.45
N ARG A 59 -8.54 -1.23 -13.07
CA ARG A 59 -8.67 -1.17 -14.54
C ARG A 59 -7.32 -0.99 -15.21
N GLN A 60 -6.46 -0.14 -14.64
CA GLN A 60 -5.11 0.09 -15.14
C GLN A 60 -4.24 -1.17 -15.01
N ILE A 61 -4.35 -1.94 -13.92
CA ILE A 61 -3.70 -3.27 -13.82
C ILE A 61 -4.24 -4.20 -14.91
N ASN A 62 -5.56 -4.28 -15.08
CA ASN A 62 -6.20 -5.16 -16.04
C ASN A 62 -5.78 -4.86 -17.49
N SER A 63 -5.55 -3.58 -17.82
CA SER A 63 -5.08 -3.15 -19.14
C SER A 63 -3.55 -3.20 -19.30
N GLY A 64 -2.81 -3.71 -18.32
CA GLY A 64 -1.34 -3.76 -18.33
C GLY A 64 -0.62 -2.45 -17.99
N ASN A 65 -1.35 -1.40 -17.62
CA ASN A 65 -0.80 -0.11 -17.19
C ASN A 65 -0.51 -0.08 -15.68
N VAL A 66 0.40 -0.93 -15.22
CA VAL A 66 0.69 -1.08 -13.78
C VAL A 66 1.29 0.19 -13.16
N MET A 67 2.11 0.94 -13.91
CA MET A 67 2.66 2.22 -13.45
C MET A 67 1.56 3.29 -13.29
N GLY A 68 0.56 3.30 -14.17
CA GLY A 68 -0.62 4.14 -14.00
C GLY A 68 -1.39 3.78 -12.73
N ALA A 69 -1.56 2.48 -12.46
CA ALA A 69 -2.20 2.00 -11.23
C ALA A 69 -1.46 2.49 -9.97
N ALA A 70 -0.14 2.36 -9.95
CA ALA A 70 0.68 2.85 -8.84
C ALA A 70 0.51 4.37 -8.65
N LYS A 71 0.51 5.14 -9.75
CA LYS A 71 0.29 6.60 -9.69
C LYS A 71 -1.09 6.95 -9.11
N THR A 72 -2.14 6.25 -9.52
CA THR A 72 -3.49 6.43 -8.96
C THR A 72 -3.51 6.14 -7.46
N ILE A 73 -2.90 5.04 -7.01
CA ILE A 73 -2.80 4.70 -5.58
C ILE A 73 -2.05 5.79 -4.80
N TYR A 74 -0.84 6.15 -5.25
CA TYR A 74 0.02 7.11 -4.53
C TYR A 74 -0.49 8.55 -4.59
N SER A 75 -1.40 8.87 -5.51
CA SER A 75 -2.07 10.18 -5.52
C SER A 75 -3.01 10.40 -4.33
N ALA A 76 -3.49 9.32 -3.72
CA ALA A 76 -4.38 9.34 -2.55
C ALA A 76 -3.71 8.80 -1.28
N ASN A 77 -2.72 7.90 -1.41
CA ASN A 77 -2.09 7.24 -0.27
C ASN A 77 -0.57 7.07 -0.44
N TYR A 78 0.20 7.89 0.29
CA TYR A 78 1.66 7.83 0.32
C TYR A 78 2.23 6.52 0.89
N PHE A 79 1.42 5.74 1.62
CA PHE A 79 1.76 4.43 2.19
C PHE A 79 1.12 3.27 1.40
N GLY A 80 0.82 3.48 0.12
CA GLY A 80 0.11 2.50 -0.74
C GLY A 80 0.60 1.06 -0.60
N GLN A 81 1.92 0.81 -0.65
CA GLN A 81 2.46 -0.55 -0.54
C GLN A 81 2.15 -1.21 0.82
N ILE A 82 2.42 -0.48 1.91
CA ILE A 82 2.25 -0.99 3.28
C ILE A 82 0.76 -1.20 3.56
N CYS A 83 -0.08 -0.22 3.21
CA CYS A 83 -1.53 -0.33 3.34
C CYS A 83 -2.09 -1.54 2.58
N GLY A 84 -1.58 -1.86 1.39
CA GLY A 84 -2.01 -3.07 0.67
C GLY A 84 -1.72 -4.38 1.43
N LYS A 85 -0.75 -4.38 2.35
CA LYS A 85 -0.40 -5.53 3.19
C LYS A 85 -1.06 -5.56 4.57
N VAL A 86 -1.31 -4.40 5.18
CA VAL A 86 -1.71 -4.32 6.60
C VAL A 86 -3.09 -3.73 6.84
N CYS A 87 -3.72 -3.14 5.83
CA CYS A 87 -5.10 -2.67 5.99
C CYS A 87 -6.00 -3.87 6.30
N PRO A 88 -6.95 -3.74 7.24
CA PRO A 88 -7.95 -4.76 7.50
C PRO A 88 -9.02 -4.67 6.40
N THR A 89 -8.69 -5.12 5.20
CA THR A 89 -9.51 -4.96 3.98
C THR A 89 -10.89 -5.60 4.13
N GLU A 90 -10.99 -6.66 4.93
CA GLU A 90 -12.21 -7.40 5.25
C GLU A 90 -13.28 -6.57 5.96
N VAL A 91 -12.91 -5.52 6.69
CA VAL A 91 -13.84 -4.55 7.29
C VAL A 91 -13.82 -3.19 6.60
N LEU A 92 -13.09 -3.07 5.49
CA LEU A 92 -12.94 -1.85 4.69
C LEU A 92 -13.33 -2.11 3.22
N CYS A 93 -12.41 -1.90 2.28
CA CYS A 93 -12.67 -1.89 0.85
C CYS A 93 -13.13 -3.25 0.30
N GLU A 94 -12.57 -4.37 0.78
CA GLU A 94 -12.97 -5.71 0.36
C GLU A 94 -14.25 -6.16 1.05
N GLY A 95 -14.44 -5.78 2.32
CA GLY A 95 -15.70 -5.97 3.05
C GLY A 95 -16.89 -5.25 2.42
N ALA A 96 -16.64 -4.10 1.79
CA ALA A 96 -17.65 -3.34 1.05
C ALA A 96 -17.85 -3.79 -0.40
N CYS A 97 -17.12 -4.80 -0.89
CA CYS A 97 -17.24 -5.25 -2.27
C CYS A 97 -18.64 -5.85 -2.54
N VAL A 98 -19.27 -5.47 -3.66
CA VAL A 98 -20.60 -5.96 -4.07
C VAL A 98 -20.69 -7.47 -4.29
N TYR A 99 -19.55 -8.18 -4.36
CA TYR A 99 -19.53 -9.63 -4.42
C TYR A 99 -19.94 -10.29 -3.10
N ASN A 100 -19.74 -9.63 -1.96
CA ASN A 100 -20.16 -10.16 -0.67
C ASN A 100 -21.69 -10.34 -0.59
N GLU A 101 -22.45 -9.47 -1.25
CA GLU A 101 -23.92 -9.57 -1.37
C GLU A 101 -24.39 -10.74 -2.26
N GLN A 102 -23.46 -11.39 -2.96
CA GLN A 102 -23.73 -12.51 -3.87
C GLN A 102 -23.09 -13.82 -3.38
N ASP A 103 -22.57 -13.86 -2.15
CA ASP A 103 -21.80 -14.99 -1.61
C ASP A 103 -20.61 -15.39 -2.51
N VAL A 104 -20.04 -14.42 -3.22
CA VAL A 104 -18.83 -14.58 -4.05
C VAL A 104 -17.66 -13.94 -3.31
N LEU A 105 -16.48 -14.56 -3.40
CA LEU A 105 -15.26 -13.96 -2.82
C LEU A 105 -15.06 -12.54 -3.35
N PRO A 106 -14.71 -11.55 -2.51
CA PRO A 106 -14.46 -10.19 -2.97
C PRO A 106 -13.26 -10.13 -3.92
N VAL A 107 -13.09 -8.97 -4.55
CA VAL A 107 -11.86 -8.67 -5.30
C VAL A 107 -10.72 -8.49 -4.29
N GLU A 108 -9.55 -9.06 -4.57
CA GLU A 108 -8.34 -8.96 -3.72
C GLU A 108 -7.66 -7.59 -3.90
N ILE A 109 -8.35 -6.52 -3.47
CA ILE A 109 -7.94 -5.12 -3.62
C ILE A 109 -6.59 -4.86 -2.97
N GLY A 110 -6.36 -5.37 -1.75
CA GLY A 110 -5.10 -5.17 -1.02
C GLY A 110 -3.89 -5.77 -1.78
N ALA A 111 -4.05 -7.00 -2.28
CA ALA A 111 -3.00 -7.68 -3.03
C ALA A 111 -2.71 -7.01 -4.39
N LEU A 112 -3.75 -6.55 -5.10
CA LEU A 112 -3.60 -5.79 -6.34
C LEU A 112 -2.90 -4.44 -6.10
N GLN A 113 -3.21 -3.77 -5.00
CA GLN A 113 -2.53 -2.54 -4.58
C GLN A 113 -1.05 -2.79 -4.29
N THR A 114 -0.72 -3.83 -3.52
CA THR A 114 0.68 -4.22 -3.26
C THR A 114 1.42 -4.59 -4.55
N PHE A 115 0.79 -5.30 -5.49
CA PHE A 115 1.37 -5.62 -6.79
C PHE A 115 1.79 -4.35 -7.56
N ALA A 116 0.87 -3.39 -7.72
CA ALA A 116 1.17 -2.15 -8.45
C ALA A 116 2.24 -1.30 -7.75
N CYS A 117 2.12 -1.13 -6.43
CA CYS A 117 3.08 -0.34 -5.66
C CYS A 117 4.49 -0.95 -5.65
N ASN A 118 4.62 -2.28 -5.55
CA ASN A 118 5.93 -2.95 -5.63
C ASN A 118 6.60 -2.72 -6.98
N GLN A 119 5.83 -2.75 -8.09
CA GLN A 119 6.41 -2.48 -9.40
C GLN A 119 6.95 -1.06 -9.52
N ALA A 120 6.23 -0.06 -8.98
CA ALA A 120 6.73 1.30 -8.94
C ALA A 120 8.01 1.45 -8.09
N ILE A 121 8.03 0.85 -6.89
CA ILE A 121 9.21 0.87 -6.00
C ILE A 121 10.44 0.27 -6.69
N HIS A 122 10.29 -0.86 -7.38
CA HIS A 122 11.40 -1.51 -8.08
C HIS A 122 11.82 -0.81 -9.38
N SER A 123 10.94 -0.01 -9.98
CA SER A 123 11.23 0.69 -11.24
C SER A 123 12.11 1.94 -11.04
N ASP A 124 12.18 2.47 -9.82
CA ASP A 124 12.85 3.74 -9.48
C ASP A 124 12.38 4.93 -10.35
N ILE A 125 11.16 4.85 -10.90
CA ILE A 125 10.54 5.88 -11.73
C ILE A 125 9.83 6.89 -10.82
N PRO A 126 10.18 8.19 -10.90
CA PRO A 126 9.45 9.24 -10.19
C PRO A 126 7.98 9.27 -10.63
N LEU A 127 7.06 9.15 -9.66
CA LEU A 127 5.62 9.14 -9.93
C LEU A 127 5.01 10.55 -10.02
N ALA A 128 5.73 11.57 -9.54
CA ALA A 128 5.31 12.96 -9.55
C ALA A 128 6.52 13.90 -9.68
N GLU A 129 6.30 15.04 -10.33
CA GLU A 129 7.23 16.15 -10.34
C GLU A 129 6.92 17.06 -9.14
N LEU A 130 7.98 17.53 -8.46
CA LEU A 130 7.83 18.50 -7.39
C LEU A 130 7.66 19.91 -7.97
N PRO A 131 6.77 20.74 -7.40
CA PRO A 131 6.64 22.12 -7.84
C PRO A 131 7.87 22.94 -7.46
N LYS A 132 7.94 24.17 -7.99
CA LYS A 132 8.94 25.15 -7.55
C LYS A 132 8.79 25.45 -6.06
N SER A 133 9.92 25.67 -5.40
CA SER A 133 9.94 26.06 -3.98
C SER A 133 9.18 27.37 -3.76
N ASN A 134 8.36 27.40 -2.70
CA ASN A 134 7.71 28.60 -2.20
C ASN A 134 8.58 29.34 -1.14
N ASN A 135 9.80 28.87 -0.89
CA ASN A 135 10.78 29.39 0.07
C ASN A 135 10.32 29.41 1.54
N LYS A 136 9.27 28.67 1.89
CA LYS A 136 8.81 28.50 3.27
C LYS A 136 9.27 27.17 3.83
N LYS A 137 9.70 27.17 5.09
CA LYS A 137 10.22 26.00 5.81
C LYS A 137 9.21 25.51 6.84
N ILE A 138 9.00 24.20 6.90
CA ILE A 138 8.11 23.55 7.87
C ILE A 138 8.87 22.43 8.58
N GLY A 139 8.73 22.36 9.90
CA GLY A 139 9.20 21.24 10.71
C GLY A 139 8.06 20.27 11.03
N VAL A 140 8.28 18.98 10.85
CA VAL A 140 7.38 17.89 11.24
C VAL A 140 8.07 17.06 12.32
N ILE A 141 7.42 16.88 13.47
CA ILE A 141 7.95 16.08 14.58
C ILE A 141 7.32 14.68 14.53
N GLY A 142 8.17 13.67 14.37
CA GLY A 142 7.81 12.26 14.21
C GLY A 142 7.77 11.83 12.75
N ALA A 143 8.53 10.77 12.42
CA ALA A 143 8.54 10.14 11.09
C ALA A 143 7.64 8.91 11.02
N GLY A 144 6.53 8.88 11.76
CA GLY A 144 5.48 7.88 11.60
C GLY A 144 4.64 8.10 10.32
N PRO A 145 3.65 7.23 10.04
CA PRO A 145 2.81 7.35 8.85
C PRO A 145 2.16 8.73 8.68
N ALA A 146 1.63 9.31 9.76
CA ALA A 146 1.04 10.64 9.74
C ALA A 146 2.05 11.75 9.40
N GLY A 147 3.24 11.71 10.02
CA GLY A 147 4.28 12.72 9.81
C GLY A 147 4.86 12.67 8.39
N ILE A 148 5.12 11.46 7.88
CA ILE A 148 5.59 11.26 6.50
C ILE A 148 4.52 11.68 5.50
N ALA A 149 3.25 11.27 5.68
CA ALA A 149 2.17 11.68 4.79
C ALA A 149 1.99 13.20 4.74
N CYS A 150 2.04 13.86 5.91
CA CYS A 150 2.04 15.32 6.00
C CYS A 150 3.24 15.94 5.27
N ALA A 151 4.44 15.40 5.47
CA ALA A 151 5.64 15.88 4.80
C ALA A 151 5.56 15.72 3.28
N CYS A 152 5.09 14.58 2.78
CA CYS A 152 4.87 14.34 1.35
C CYS A 152 3.90 15.37 0.76
N GLU A 153 2.75 15.58 1.39
CA GLU A 153 1.76 16.57 0.94
C GLU A 153 2.33 18.00 0.93
N LEU A 154 3.06 18.39 1.98
CA LEU A 154 3.70 19.71 2.02
C LEU A 154 4.77 19.86 0.91
N ARG A 155 5.46 18.77 0.53
CA ARG A 155 6.40 18.79 -0.60
C ARG A 155 5.69 18.95 -1.94
N THR A 156 4.51 18.35 -2.15
CA THR A 156 3.71 18.57 -3.38
C THR A 156 3.15 19.99 -3.48
N LEU A 157 3.12 20.73 -2.37
CA LEU A 157 2.76 22.15 -2.30
C LEU A 157 3.97 23.12 -2.36
N GLY A 158 5.18 22.59 -2.52
CA GLY A 158 6.41 23.38 -2.73
C GLY A 158 7.07 23.92 -1.46
N TYR A 159 6.67 23.43 -0.28
CA TYR A 159 7.36 23.77 0.97
C TYR A 159 8.67 22.99 1.11
N GLU A 160 9.62 23.57 1.83
CA GLU A 160 10.81 22.85 2.32
C GLU A 160 10.48 22.22 3.68
N VAL A 161 10.54 20.90 3.77
CA VAL A 161 10.06 20.16 4.94
C VAL A 161 11.23 19.45 5.63
N TYR A 162 11.33 19.64 6.94
CA TYR A 162 12.30 18.97 7.80
C TYR A 162 11.56 18.03 8.73
N VAL A 163 11.86 16.73 8.66
CA VAL A 163 11.26 15.72 9.54
C VAL A 163 12.25 15.40 10.65
N PHE A 164 11.80 15.50 11.90
CA PHE A 164 12.59 15.18 13.09
C PHE A 164 12.09 13.88 13.69
N GLU A 165 12.95 12.87 13.78
CA GLU A 165 12.64 11.56 14.34
C GLU A 165 13.57 11.25 15.52
N ALA A 166 13.03 10.64 16.57
CA ALA A 166 13.79 10.26 17.75
C ALA A 166 14.51 8.92 17.58
N LYS A 167 13.97 8.02 16.76
CA LYS A 167 14.55 6.72 16.42
C LYS A 167 15.60 6.83 15.31
N SER A 168 16.42 5.79 15.17
CA SER A 168 17.42 5.68 14.11
C SER A 168 16.81 5.53 12.71
N GLU A 169 15.64 4.91 12.62
CA GLU A 169 14.96 4.62 11.36
C GLU A 169 13.54 5.22 11.35
N PRO A 170 13.11 5.79 10.20
CA PRO A 170 11.79 6.39 10.05
C PRO A 170 10.68 5.32 9.94
N SER A 171 9.46 5.77 9.66
CA SER A 171 8.23 4.98 9.48
C SER A 171 7.48 4.58 10.75
N GLY A 172 7.98 4.95 11.94
CA GLY A 172 7.26 4.76 13.21
C GLY A 172 6.77 3.33 13.40
N LEU A 173 5.50 3.14 13.79
CA LEU A 173 4.91 1.80 14.01
C LEU A 173 4.83 0.94 12.74
N ALA A 174 4.92 1.53 11.53
CA ALA A 174 4.98 0.71 10.33
C ALA A 174 6.24 -0.16 10.35
N LEU A 175 7.40 0.38 10.71
CA LEU A 175 8.64 -0.38 10.86
C LEU A 175 8.77 -1.05 12.24
N HIS A 176 8.53 -0.29 13.31
CA HIS A 176 8.83 -0.72 14.68
C HIS A 176 7.70 -1.47 15.39
N GLY A 177 6.49 -1.45 14.83
CA GLY A 177 5.29 -2.05 15.44
C GLY A 177 4.68 -3.21 14.66
N THR A 178 4.85 -3.22 13.34
CA THR A 178 4.26 -4.26 12.50
C THR A 178 5.14 -5.49 12.47
N ALA A 179 4.53 -6.66 12.63
CA ALA A 179 5.28 -7.91 12.60
C ALA A 179 5.96 -8.10 11.22
N PRO A 180 7.27 -8.43 11.19
CA PRO A 180 8.05 -8.51 9.96
C PRO A 180 7.42 -9.33 8.84
N TYR A 181 6.91 -10.52 9.15
CA TYR A 181 6.29 -11.43 8.19
C TYR A 181 5.00 -10.89 7.51
N LYS A 182 4.46 -9.75 7.99
CA LYS A 182 3.33 -9.05 7.37
C LYS A 182 3.76 -8.01 6.34
N ILE A 183 4.94 -7.40 6.50
CA ILE A 183 5.34 -6.22 5.72
C ILE A 183 6.69 -6.35 5.01
N LEU A 184 7.66 -7.02 5.63
CA LEU A 184 9.02 -7.09 5.11
C LEU A 184 9.08 -7.95 3.86
N ASN A 185 9.83 -7.41 2.90
CA ASN A 185 10.77 -8.06 1.99
C ASN A 185 11.90 -7.04 1.78
#